data_AF-A0A7C1NJE5-F1
#
_entry.id   AF-A0A7C1NJE5-F1
#
_cell.length_a   1.000
_cell.length_b   1.000
_cell.length_c   1.000
_cell.angle_alpha   90.00
_cell.angle_beta   90.00
_cell.angle_gamma   90.00
#
_symmetry.space_group_name_H-M   'P 1'
#
loop_
_entity.id
_entity.type
_entity.pdbx_description
1 polymer ?
#
loop_
_entity_poly.entity_id
_entity_poly.type
_entity_poly.pdbx_seq_one_letter_code
_entity_poly.pdbx_strand_id
1 'polypeptide(L)'
;MKKNILSWVFFKQIFPEVFASLIFITLSSFALFTEISLIRAEKDHYLYYPDQLGGFSELQFFESEVDPEYSTDSFFVGGGSTAILPLDIKFYTAKKGDTLSGIAERFGLDLDTIASLNREWGSGVHLVSIGEEIKIPNQDGIFLSLQGGIDQFCAQKGVLAEAVLLVNRKSREEIKPGMELFLPGR
;
A
#
# COMPACT_ATOMS: atom_id res chain seq x y z
N MET A 1 27.03 -55.12 46.41
CA MET A 1 27.30 -55.38 44.97
C MET A 1 26.27 -54.65 44.13
N LYS A 2 26.55 -53.42 43.67
CA LYS A 2 25.72 -52.72 42.68
C LYS A 2 26.36 -52.94 41.30
N LYS A 3 25.80 -53.85 40.50
CA LYS A 3 26.19 -53.99 39.09
C LYS A 3 25.58 -52.80 38.35
N ASN A 4 26.43 -51.93 37.81
CA ASN A 4 26.02 -50.84 36.93
C ASN A 4 25.33 -51.43 35.70
N ILE A 5 24.03 -51.15 35.56
CA ILE A 5 23.13 -51.75 34.55
C ILE A 5 23.20 -51.04 33.19
N LEU A 6 24.06 -50.03 33.00
CA LEU A 6 24.35 -49.52 31.66
C LEU A 6 25.36 -50.44 30.95
N SER A 7 24.82 -51.52 30.39
CA SER A 7 25.52 -52.48 29.54
C SER A 7 26.03 -51.82 28.26
N TRP A 8 27.27 -52.14 27.88
CA TRP A 8 27.92 -51.74 26.61
C TRP A 8 27.09 -52.10 25.37
N VAL A 9 26.22 -53.11 25.45
CA VAL A 9 25.29 -53.52 24.38
C VAL A 9 24.19 -52.48 24.16
N PHE A 10 23.71 -51.83 25.23
CA PHE A 10 22.70 -50.77 25.15
C PHE A 10 23.26 -49.56 24.40
N PHE A 11 24.51 -49.19 24.69
CA PHE A 11 25.21 -48.10 24.01
C PHE A 11 25.42 -48.41 22.52
N LYS A 12 25.76 -49.66 22.18
CA LYS A 12 25.99 -50.08 20.79
C LYS A 12 24.73 -50.07 19.92
N GLN A 13 23.54 -50.21 20.53
CA GLN A 13 22.26 -50.27 19.84
C GLN A 13 21.58 -48.90 19.73
N ILE A 14 21.67 -48.05 20.75
CA ILE A 14 21.15 -46.67 20.75
C ILE A 14 22.03 -45.72 19.92
N PHE A 15 23.36 -45.88 19.94
CA PHE A 15 24.28 -44.98 19.24
C PHE A 15 23.96 -44.79 17.76
N PRO A 16 23.79 -45.84 16.93
CA PRO A 16 23.58 -45.64 15.50
C PRO A 16 22.27 -44.90 15.18
N GLU A 17 21.19 -45.16 15.92
CA GLU A 17 19.90 -44.49 15.72
C GLU A 17 19.94 -43.03 16.18
N VAL A 18 20.55 -42.75 17.33
CA VAL A 18 20.73 -41.38 17.82
C VAL A 18 21.66 -40.60 16.89
N PHE A 19 22.75 -41.20 16.41
CA PHE A 19 23.64 -40.57 15.42
C PHE A 19 22.92 -40.31 14.09
N ALA A 20 22.11 -41.25 13.60
CA ALA A 20 21.32 -41.06 12.39
C ALA A 20 20.32 -39.90 12.55
N SER A 21 19.65 -39.80 13.70
CA SER A 21 18.74 -38.69 14.00
C SER A 21 19.50 -37.35 14.12
N LEU A 22 20.70 -37.35 14.72
CA LEU A 22 21.53 -36.16 14.85
C LEU A 22 21.99 -35.66 13.47
N ILE A 23 22.40 -36.59 12.60
CA ILE A 23 22.77 -36.31 11.21
C ILE A 23 21.57 -35.77 10.43
N PHE A 24 20.38 -36.33 10.64
CA PHE A 24 19.17 -35.87 9.98
C PHE A 24 18.76 -34.46 10.43
N ILE A 25 18.87 -34.17 11.73
CA ILE A 25 18.61 -32.84 12.30
C ILE A 25 19.62 -31.83 11.77
N THR A 26 20.92 -32.17 11.69
CA THR A 26 21.94 -31.25 11.18
C THR A 26 21.78 -31.00 9.68
N LEU A 27 21.49 -32.03 8.88
CA LEU A 27 21.19 -31.89 7.46
C LEU A 27 19.94 -31.04 7.22
N SER A 28 18.87 -31.29 7.98
CA SER A 28 17.63 -30.50 7.90
C SER A 28 17.86 -29.05 8.31
N SER A 29 18.60 -28.80 9.39
CA SER A 29 18.95 -27.44 9.83
C SER A 29 19.83 -26.72 8.80
N PHE A 30 20.74 -27.43 8.14
CA PHE A 30 21.60 -26.86 7.10
C PHE A 30 20.79 -26.51 5.85
N ALA A 31 19.87 -27.37 5.42
CA ALA A 31 18.97 -27.10 4.29
C ALA A 31 18.10 -25.86 4.56
N LEU A 32 17.47 -25.79 5.75
CA LEU A 32 16.71 -24.60 6.17
C LEU A 32 17.58 -23.34 6.19
N PHE A 33 18.82 -23.43 6.70
CA PHE A 33 19.74 -22.30 6.71
C PHE A 33 20.09 -21.82 5.29
N THR A 34 20.30 -22.74 4.34
CA THR A 34 20.57 -22.38 2.94
C THR A 34 19.37 -21.71 2.28
N GLU A 35 18.15 -22.21 2.49
CA GLU A 35 16.93 -21.59 1.96
C GLU A 35 16.70 -20.20 2.56
N ILE A 36 16.85 -20.05 3.87
CA ILE A 36 16.72 -18.76 4.56
C ILE A 36 17.81 -17.77 4.08
N SER A 37 19.04 -18.25 3.87
CA SER A 37 20.14 -17.41 3.37
C SER A 37 19.90 -16.98 1.93
N LEU A 38 19.32 -17.85 1.10
CA LEU A 38 18.95 -17.55 -0.29
C LEU A 38 17.80 -16.54 -0.34
N ILE A 39 16.77 -16.72 0.48
CA ILE A 39 15.68 -15.74 0.65
C ILE A 39 16.20 -14.41 1.20
N ARG A 40 17.18 -14.42 2.10
CA ARG A 40 17.81 -13.19 2.62
C ARG A 40 18.64 -12.49 1.54
N ALA A 41 19.39 -13.23 0.74
CA ALA A 41 20.11 -12.68 -0.41
C ALA A 41 19.16 -12.14 -1.49
N GLU A 42 18.00 -12.78 -1.68
CA GLU A 42 16.95 -12.32 -2.59
C GLU A 42 16.19 -11.11 -2.05
N LYS A 43 16.01 -11.02 -0.72
CA LYS A 43 15.44 -9.84 -0.03
C LYS A 43 16.23 -8.58 -0.32
N ASP A 44 17.56 -8.68 -0.34
CA ASP A 44 18.43 -7.55 -0.68
C ASP A 44 18.31 -7.13 -2.16
N HIS A 45 17.78 -8.00 -3.03
CA HIS A 45 17.63 -7.73 -4.46
C HIS A 45 16.22 -7.29 -4.87
N TYR A 46 15.16 -7.79 -4.23
CA TYR A 46 13.77 -7.61 -4.70
C TYR A 46 12.77 -7.11 -3.65
N LEU A 47 13.13 -7.03 -2.36
CA LEU A 47 12.24 -6.49 -1.32
C LEU A 47 12.80 -5.16 -0.80
N TYR A 48 12.59 -4.10 -1.59
CA TYR A 48 12.77 -2.73 -1.12
C TYR A 48 11.69 -2.40 -0.08
N TYR A 49 11.95 -2.70 1.18
CA TYR A 49 11.28 -2.04 2.30
C TYR A 49 11.93 -0.66 2.48
N PRO A 50 11.19 0.46 2.39
CA PRO A 50 11.75 1.75 2.76
C PRO A 50 12.02 1.75 4.27
N ASP A 51 13.25 2.07 4.67
CA ASP A 51 13.70 2.22 6.07
C ASP A 51 12.91 3.27 6.89
N GLN A 52 11.97 3.96 6.25
CA GLN A 52 11.10 4.97 6.84
C GLN A 52 9.86 4.37 7.54
N LEU A 53 9.63 3.05 7.43
CA LEU A 53 8.59 2.35 8.20
C LEU A 53 8.97 2.10 9.68
N GLY A 54 9.95 2.85 10.20
CA GLY A 54 10.37 2.86 11.61
C GLY A 54 9.94 4.11 12.39
N GLY A 55 9.06 4.93 11.83
CA GLY A 55 8.71 6.23 12.39
C GLY A 55 7.23 6.56 12.29
N PHE A 56 6.36 5.74 12.87
CA PHE A 56 5.12 6.28 13.44
C PHE A 56 5.50 7.11 14.66
N SER A 57 6.12 8.27 14.41
CA SER A 57 6.29 9.31 15.42
C SER A 57 4.88 9.68 15.83
N GLU A 58 4.58 9.36 17.09
CA GLU A 58 3.52 9.90 17.93
C GLU A 58 2.68 10.95 17.21
N LEU A 59 1.45 10.56 16.86
CA LEU A 59 0.43 11.44 16.31
C LEU A 59 0.38 12.72 17.16
N GLN A 60 1.02 13.78 16.69
CA GLN A 60 0.72 15.11 17.18
C GLN A 60 -0.69 15.39 16.66
N PHE A 61 -1.66 15.09 17.51
CA PHE A 61 -3.01 15.62 17.41
C PHE A 61 -2.86 17.14 17.38
N PHE A 62 -2.77 17.70 16.18
CA PHE A 62 -3.05 19.10 15.97
C PHE A 62 -4.52 19.26 16.32
N GLU A 63 -4.75 19.82 17.51
CA GLU A 63 -6.06 20.30 17.93
C GLU A 63 -6.38 21.49 17.02
N SER A 64 -6.85 21.21 15.80
CA SER A 64 -7.45 22.22 14.96
C SER A 64 -8.80 22.54 15.58
N GLU A 65 -8.93 23.74 16.11
CA GLU A 65 -10.17 24.31 16.63
C GLU A 65 -11.27 24.16 15.56
N VAL A 66 -12.19 23.22 15.79
CA VAL A 66 -13.31 22.92 14.89
C VAL A 66 -14.43 23.89 15.22
N ASP A 67 -14.72 24.81 14.30
CA ASP A 67 -15.97 25.58 14.30
C ASP A 67 -17.17 24.60 14.30
N PRO A 68 -18.14 24.71 15.23
CA PRO A 68 -19.05 23.61 15.55
C PRO A 68 -20.25 23.46 14.61
N GLU A 69 -20.21 24.01 13.40
CA GLU A 69 -21.36 24.06 12.50
C GLU A 69 -21.15 23.24 11.21
N TYR A 70 -20.84 21.96 11.36
CA TYR A 70 -21.17 20.96 10.34
C TYR A 70 -21.42 19.61 11.00
N SER A 71 -22.69 19.37 11.32
CA SER A 71 -23.18 18.08 11.77
C SER A 71 -22.84 17.00 10.74
N THR A 72 -21.88 16.16 11.13
CA THR A 72 -21.50 14.91 10.48
C THR A 72 -22.63 13.91 10.64
N ASP A 73 -23.64 13.98 9.77
CA ASP A 73 -24.54 12.86 9.64
C ASP A 73 -23.90 11.80 8.74
N SER A 74 -23.69 10.66 9.37
CA SER A 74 -22.94 9.50 8.92
C SER A 74 -23.39 8.97 7.56
N PHE A 75 -22.53 9.09 6.55
CA PHE A 75 -22.55 8.23 5.38
C PHE A 75 -21.14 7.70 5.16
N PHE A 76 -20.85 6.50 5.66
CA PHE A 76 -20.02 5.45 5.02
C PHE A 76 -19.80 4.29 6.02
N VAL A 77 -20.21 3.09 5.63
CA VAL A 77 -19.99 1.83 6.36
C VAL A 77 -18.61 1.31 5.98
N GLY A 78 -17.62 1.42 6.87
CA GLY A 78 -16.34 0.72 6.75
C GLY A 78 -15.08 1.54 7.00
N GLY A 79 -14.83 1.95 8.24
CA GLY A 79 -13.50 1.86 8.88
C GLY A 79 -12.26 2.53 8.26
N GLY A 80 -12.39 3.54 7.39
CA GLY A 80 -11.29 4.40 6.95
C GLY A 80 -11.71 5.86 7.09
N SER A 81 -10.85 6.71 7.63
CA SER A 81 -11.09 8.12 7.92
C SER A 81 -11.66 8.90 6.71
N THR A 82 -12.97 9.11 6.67
CA THR A 82 -13.69 9.97 5.71
C THR A 82 -13.62 11.44 6.11
N ALA A 83 -12.42 11.93 6.44
CA ALA A 83 -12.20 13.36 6.28
C ALA A 83 -12.07 13.59 4.78
N ILE A 84 -13.03 14.29 4.17
CA ILE A 84 -12.93 14.75 2.79
C ILE A 84 -11.81 15.80 2.79
N LEU A 85 -10.57 15.35 2.66
CA LEU A 85 -9.42 16.21 2.69
C LEU A 85 -9.31 16.92 1.34
N PRO A 86 -8.94 18.21 1.33
CA PRO A 86 -8.61 18.88 0.09
C PRO A 86 -7.52 18.10 -0.65
N LEU A 87 -7.67 17.95 -1.96
CA LEU A 87 -6.71 17.25 -2.79
C LEU A 87 -5.32 17.89 -2.63
N ASP A 88 -4.32 17.05 -2.41
CA ASP A 88 -2.91 17.41 -2.47
C ASP A 88 -2.19 16.42 -3.39
N ILE A 89 -1.29 16.94 -4.22
CA ILE A 89 -0.56 16.13 -5.22
C ILE A 89 0.93 16.27 -4.97
N LYS A 90 1.56 15.14 -4.71
CA LYS A 90 3.01 15.01 -4.59
C LYS A 90 3.61 14.46 -5.89
N PHE A 91 4.91 14.66 -6.07
CA PHE A 91 5.63 14.14 -7.21
C PHE A 91 6.61 13.05 -6.76
N TYR A 92 6.58 11.93 -7.45
CA TYR A 92 7.49 10.81 -7.25
C TYR A 92 8.30 10.57 -8.52
N THR A 93 9.63 10.60 -8.40
CA THR A 93 10.51 10.27 -9.52
C THR A 93 10.69 8.76 -9.62
N ALA A 94 10.22 8.19 -10.73
CA ALA A 94 10.27 6.77 -10.99
C ALA A 94 11.70 6.24 -11.09
N LYS A 95 11.92 5.08 -10.47
CA LYS A 95 13.21 4.39 -10.43
C LYS A 95 13.21 3.18 -11.35
N LYS A 96 14.39 2.64 -11.59
CA LYS A 96 14.56 1.41 -12.38
C LYS A 96 13.74 0.26 -11.77
N GLY A 97 12.84 -0.29 -12.58
CA GLY A 97 11.99 -1.42 -12.19
C GLY A 97 10.67 -1.02 -11.51
N ASP A 98 10.37 0.28 -11.37
CA ASP A 98 9.06 0.70 -10.90
C ASP A 98 7.96 0.38 -11.93
N THR A 99 6.77 0.08 -11.42
CA THR A 99 5.52 -0.03 -12.17
C THR A 99 4.49 0.89 -11.53
N LEU A 100 3.48 1.35 -12.27
CA LEU A 100 2.42 2.16 -11.66
C LEU A 100 1.69 1.40 -10.55
N SER A 101 1.48 0.08 -10.71
CA SER A 101 0.86 -0.75 -9.67
C SER A 101 1.70 -0.83 -8.40
N GLY A 102 3.02 -1.03 -8.53
CA GLY A 102 3.92 -1.07 -7.39
C GLY A 102 4.02 0.30 -6.72
N ILE A 103 4.01 1.39 -7.49
CA ILE A 103 3.95 2.75 -6.94
C ILE A 103 2.63 2.96 -6.19
N ALA A 104 1.49 2.58 -6.76
CA ALA A 104 0.19 2.70 -6.11
C ALA A 104 0.13 1.95 -4.78
N GLU A 105 0.58 0.69 -4.78
CA GLU A 105 0.68 -0.13 -3.58
C GLU A 105 1.59 0.51 -2.52
N ARG A 106 2.74 1.07 -2.92
CA ARG A 106 3.65 1.79 -2.00
C ARG A 106 2.97 2.97 -1.30
N PHE A 107 2.05 3.65 -1.97
CA PHE A 107 1.33 4.80 -1.41
C PHE A 107 -0.04 4.44 -0.82
N GLY A 108 -0.43 3.15 -0.84
CA GLY A 108 -1.73 2.70 -0.35
C GLY A 108 -2.90 3.20 -1.19
N LEU A 109 -2.66 3.48 -2.47
CA LEU A 109 -3.63 3.97 -3.43
C LEU A 109 -4.04 2.89 -4.42
N ASP A 110 -5.22 3.06 -5.00
CA ASP A 110 -5.69 2.19 -6.06
C ASP A 110 -4.96 2.50 -7.39
N LEU A 111 -4.71 1.46 -8.20
CA LEU A 111 -4.02 1.60 -9.48
C LEU A 111 -4.75 2.59 -10.41
N ASP A 112 -6.08 2.52 -10.43
CA ASP A 112 -6.92 3.38 -11.28
C ASP A 112 -6.80 4.85 -10.88
N THR A 113 -6.61 5.14 -9.58
CA THR A 113 -6.37 6.50 -9.08
C THR A 113 -5.08 7.08 -9.65
N ILE A 114 -3.96 6.36 -9.53
CA ILE A 114 -2.69 6.84 -10.08
C ILE A 114 -2.72 6.88 -11.61
N ALA A 115 -3.31 5.87 -12.25
CA ALA A 115 -3.39 5.79 -13.70
C ALA A 115 -4.20 6.95 -14.28
N SER A 116 -5.37 7.29 -13.72
CA SER A 116 -6.22 8.37 -14.22
C SER A 116 -5.53 9.75 -14.19
N LEU A 117 -4.63 9.97 -13.23
CA LEU A 117 -3.89 11.23 -13.10
C LEU A 117 -2.65 11.33 -14.02
N ASN A 118 -2.03 10.19 -14.34
CA ASN A 118 -0.72 10.15 -15.00
C ASN A 118 -0.77 9.62 -16.43
N ARG A 119 -1.89 9.03 -16.85
CA ARG A 119 -2.05 8.37 -18.14
C ARG A 119 -3.34 8.82 -18.80
N GLU A 120 -3.24 9.20 -20.07
CA GLU A 120 -4.40 9.50 -20.88
C GLU A 120 -5.15 8.20 -21.19
N TRP A 121 -6.39 8.09 -20.71
CA TRP A 121 -7.30 6.96 -20.96
C TRP A 121 -6.70 5.56 -20.72
N GLY A 122 -5.82 5.42 -19.71
CA GLY A 122 -5.22 4.12 -19.36
C GLY A 122 -4.17 3.61 -20.36
N SER A 123 -3.74 4.45 -21.31
CA SER A 123 -2.61 4.13 -22.18
C SER A 123 -1.31 4.13 -21.38
N GLY A 124 -0.44 3.14 -21.60
CA GLY A 124 0.88 3.11 -20.96
C GLY A 124 0.89 2.86 -19.45
N VAL A 125 -0.14 2.20 -18.90
CA VAL A 125 -0.16 1.80 -17.48
C VAL A 125 0.97 0.85 -17.12
N HIS A 126 1.40 0.02 -18.07
CA HIS A 126 2.56 -0.87 -17.93
C HIS A 126 3.90 -0.18 -18.25
N LEU A 127 3.88 1.09 -18.66
CA LEU A 127 5.05 1.85 -19.08
C LEU A 127 5.35 2.89 -18.01
N VAL A 128 6.48 2.70 -17.33
CA VAL A 128 7.06 3.69 -16.42
C VAL A 128 8.51 3.87 -16.82
N SER A 129 8.89 5.10 -17.15
CA SER A 129 10.27 5.41 -17.54
C SER A 129 11.10 5.80 -16.32
N ILE A 130 12.38 5.44 -16.33
CA ILE A 130 13.30 5.86 -15.27
C ILE A 130 13.43 7.38 -15.30
N GLY A 131 13.28 8.03 -14.15
CA GLY A 131 13.31 9.49 -14.03
C GLY A 131 11.98 10.16 -14.35
N GLU A 132 10.94 9.41 -14.72
CA GLU A 132 9.60 9.97 -14.96
C GLU A 132 9.00 10.53 -13.67
N GLU A 133 8.41 11.72 -13.73
CA GLU A 133 7.67 12.30 -12.60
C GLU A 133 6.23 11.78 -12.58
N ILE A 134 5.91 10.98 -11.58
CA ILE A 134 4.57 10.44 -11.32
C ILE A 134 3.90 11.31 -10.27
N LYS A 135 2.72 11.82 -10.60
CA LYS A 135 1.85 12.56 -9.69
C LYS A 135 1.13 11.58 -8.76
N ILE A 136 1.17 11.83 -7.46
CA ILE A 136 0.62 10.97 -6.40
C ILE A 136 -0.38 11.80 -5.58
N PRO A 137 -1.70 11.52 -5.67
CA PRO A 137 -2.68 12.18 -4.82
C PRO A 137 -2.58 11.68 -3.38
N ASN A 138 -3.18 12.42 -2.45
CA ASN A 138 -3.24 12.04 -1.03
C ASN A 138 -4.40 11.09 -0.67
N GLN A 139 -5.26 10.73 -1.62
CA GLN A 139 -6.44 9.89 -1.39
C GLN A 139 -6.92 9.22 -2.69
N ASP A 140 -7.74 8.17 -2.53
CA ASP A 140 -8.34 7.43 -3.65
C ASP A 140 -9.46 8.21 -4.33
N GLY A 141 -9.53 8.04 -5.65
CA GLY A 141 -10.51 8.67 -6.52
C GLY A 141 -10.14 8.54 -7.99
N ILE A 142 -10.91 9.20 -8.84
CA ILE A 142 -10.68 9.19 -10.30
C ILE A 142 -10.72 10.60 -10.87
N PHE A 143 -9.73 10.94 -11.70
CA PHE A 143 -9.75 12.18 -12.47
C PHE A 143 -10.60 12.00 -13.73
N LEU A 144 -11.63 12.84 -13.88
CA LEU A 144 -12.52 12.80 -15.04
C LEU A 144 -12.83 14.21 -15.54
N SER A 145 -12.93 14.35 -16.86
CA SER A 145 -13.47 15.56 -17.49
C SER A 145 -14.97 15.63 -17.28
N LEU A 146 -15.43 16.73 -16.69
CA LEU A 146 -16.83 17.00 -16.43
C LEU A 146 -17.63 17.06 -17.74
N GLN A 147 -18.65 16.21 -17.85
CA GLN A 147 -19.58 16.22 -18.98
C GLN A 147 -20.87 16.92 -18.58
N GLY A 148 -21.09 18.14 -19.06
CA GLY A 148 -22.29 18.92 -18.75
C GLY A 148 -22.25 19.55 -17.35
N GLY A 149 -23.37 19.48 -16.62
CA GLY A 149 -23.51 20.06 -15.29
C GLY A 149 -22.98 19.14 -14.17
N ILE A 150 -22.40 19.73 -13.13
CA ILE A 150 -21.79 19.00 -11.99
C ILE A 150 -22.78 18.05 -11.32
N ASP A 151 -24.01 18.49 -11.06
CA ASP A 151 -25.00 17.69 -10.34
C ASP A 151 -25.40 16.43 -11.13
N GLN A 152 -25.65 16.58 -12.44
CA GLN A 152 -25.99 15.45 -13.30
C GLN A 152 -24.81 14.47 -13.44
N PHE A 153 -23.60 15.00 -13.60
CA PHE A 153 -22.39 14.20 -13.73
C PHE A 153 -22.10 13.40 -12.45
N CYS A 154 -22.15 14.05 -11.29
CA CYS A 154 -21.94 13.43 -9.99
C CYS A 154 -23.03 12.38 -9.68
N ALA A 155 -24.31 12.68 -9.98
CA ALA A 155 -25.40 11.72 -9.83
C ALA A 155 -25.19 10.45 -10.68
N GLN A 156 -24.72 10.60 -11.93
CA GLN A 156 -24.40 9.47 -12.79
C GLN A 156 -23.26 8.60 -12.24
N LYS A 157 -22.28 9.23 -11.57
CA LYS A 157 -21.13 8.55 -10.98
C LYS A 157 -21.39 8.02 -9.57
N GLY A 158 -22.54 8.33 -8.98
CA GLY A 158 -22.86 7.95 -7.60
C GLY A 158 -22.03 8.70 -6.54
N VAL A 159 -21.49 9.87 -6.90
CA VAL A 159 -20.67 10.71 -6.00
C VAL A 159 -21.45 11.96 -5.64
N LEU A 160 -21.27 12.46 -4.41
CA LEU A 160 -21.92 13.69 -3.97
C LEU A 160 -21.20 14.91 -4.57
N ALA A 161 -21.94 15.80 -5.24
CA ALA A 161 -21.35 16.99 -5.88
C ALA A 161 -20.57 17.87 -4.89
N GLU A 162 -21.05 18.00 -3.65
CA GLU A 162 -20.37 18.78 -2.61
C GLU A 162 -19.00 18.20 -2.25
N ALA A 163 -18.89 16.88 -2.15
CA ALA A 163 -17.61 16.22 -1.88
C ALA A 163 -16.60 16.51 -3.00
N VAL A 164 -17.04 16.47 -4.26
CA VAL A 164 -16.19 16.81 -5.41
C VAL A 164 -15.72 18.26 -5.32
N LEU A 165 -16.62 19.20 -5.04
CA LEU A 165 -16.30 20.62 -4.92
C LEU A 165 -15.28 20.89 -3.79
N LEU A 166 -15.50 20.31 -2.61
CA LEU A 166 -14.61 20.44 -1.46
C LEU A 166 -13.21 19.89 -1.75
N VAL A 167 -13.11 18.68 -2.30
CA VAL A 167 -11.80 18.07 -2.62
C VAL A 167 -11.03 18.88 -3.65
N ASN A 168 -11.72 19.37 -4.69
CA ASN A 168 -11.08 20.16 -5.75
C ASN A 168 -10.86 21.63 -5.36
N ARG A 169 -11.29 22.05 -4.17
CA ARG A 169 -11.28 23.46 -3.71
C ARG A 169 -11.95 24.39 -4.72
N LYS A 170 -13.13 23.99 -5.20
CA LYS A 170 -13.91 24.72 -6.20
C LYS A 170 -15.29 25.07 -5.70
N SER A 171 -15.75 26.25 -6.07
CA SER A 171 -17.15 26.67 -5.95
C SER A 171 -17.94 26.29 -7.20
N ARG A 172 -19.27 26.22 -7.11
CA ARG A 172 -20.15 25.80 -8.23
C ARG A 172 -20.03 26.72 -9.44
N GLU A 173 -19.74 28.00 -9.20
CA GLU A 173 -19.64 29.05 -10.19
C GLU A 173 -18.36 28.95 -11.04
N GLU A 174 -17.31 28.34 -10.47
CA GLU A 174 -16.03 28.14 -11.17
C GLU A 174 -16.04 26.93 -12.10
N ILE A 175 -17.00 26.02 -11.92
CA ILE A 175 -17.10 24.77 -12.66
C ILE A 175 -17.60 25.01 -14.08
N LYS A 176 -16.90 24.43 -15.06
CA LYS A 176 -17.26 24.50 -16.48
C LYS A 176 -17.23 23.11 -17.11
N PRO A 177 -18.13 22.81 -18.06
CA PRO A 177 -18.03 21.59 -18.85
C PRO A 177 -16.64 21.45 -19.49
N GLY A 178 -16.10 20.24 -19.47
CA GLY A 178 -14.76 19.91 -19.94
C GLY A 178 -13.65 20.09 -18.89
N MET A 179 -13.94 20.68 -17.73
CA MET A 179 -12.97 20.78 -16.63
C MET A 179 -12.66 19.39 -16.08
N GLU A 180 -11.37 19.09 -15.88
CA GLU A 180 -10.94 17.88 -15.19
C GLU A 180 -11.11 18.05 -13.68
N LEU A 181 -11.81 17.11 -13.06
CA LEU A 181 -12.11 17.10 -11.63
C LEU A 181 -11.72 15.76 -11.02
N PHE A 182 -11.20 15.82 -9.81
CA PHE A 182 -10.99 14.63 -8.99
C PHE A 182 -12.29 14.22 -8.30
N LEU A 183 -12.76 13.01 -8.52
CA LEU A 183 -13.93 12.46 -7.85
C LEU A 183 -13.43 11.52 -6.75
N PRO A 184 -13.62 11.87 -5.45
CA PRO A 184 -13.15 11.04 -4.35
C PRO A 184 -13.96 9.75 -4.25
N GLY A 185 -13.30 8.66 -3.87
CA GLY A 185 -13.92 7.35 -3.66
C GLY A 185 -13.03 6.20 -4.11
N ARG A 186 -13.42 4.99 -3.74
CA ARG A 186 -12.90 3.73 -4.29
C ARG A 186 -13.92 3.12 -5.24
#